data_AF-A0A7W2TZ86-F1
#
_entry.id   AF-A0A7W2TZ86-F1
#
_cell.length_a   1.000
_cell.length_b   1.000
_cell.length_c   1.000
_cell.angle_alpha   90.00
_cell.angle_beta   90.00
_cell.angle_gamma   90.00
#
_symmetry.space_group_name_H-M   'P 1'
#
loop_
_entity.id
_entity.type
_entity.pdbx_description
1 polymer ?
#
loop_
_entity_poly.entity_id
_entity_poly.type
_entity_poly.pdbx_seq_one_letter_code
_entity_poly.pdbx_strand_id
1 'polypeptide(L)'
;MAKWLAITLFALICFMVILLGLGYLLSENEKSTKVLKVELAQQTQLKQKKTHQRNNLDTYTGETSEVNANIVAKQTDAEIMQAFKSSLINNLTCVTVAQCQVVTVKFKNISCKLASNVIGASQLNKIATHTITMDNCPSVSSPNELACQQNVCSLVSIVK
;
A
#
# COMPACT_ATOMS: atom_id res chain seq x y z
N MET A 1 69.32 4.75 13.25
CA MET A 1 68.08 4.10 13.78
C MET A 1 66.91 5.07 13.88
N ALA A 2 67.04 6.25 14.53
CA ALA A 2 65.92 7.19 14.73
C ALA A 2 65.28 7.77 13.45
N LYS A 3 66.07 7.99 12.38
CA LYS A 3 65.56 8.49 11.09
C LYS A 3 64.58 7.54 10.41
N TRP A 4 64.82 6.23 10.52
CA TRP A 4 63.92 5.20 9.99
C TRP A 4 62.66 5.06 10.85
N LEU A 5 62.78 5.20 12.18
CA LEU A 5 61.65 5.22 13.11
C LEU A 5 60.68 6.39 12.86
N ALA A 6 61.20 7.57 12.50
CA ALA A 6 60.35 8.71 12.17
C ALA A 6 59.53 8.49 10.88
N ILE A 7 60.14 7.84 9.87
CA ILE A 7 59.48 7.54 8.60
C ILE A 7 58.39 6.48 8.80
N THR A 8 58.66 5.43 9.58
CA THR A 8 57.65 4.39 9.85
C THR A 8 56.50 4.91 10.70
N LEU A 9 56.77 5.80 11.66
CA LEU A 9 55.74 6.45 12.47
C LEU A 9 54.82 7.33 11.61
N PHE A 10 55.39 8.13 10.70
CA PHE A 10 54.61 8.95 9.78
C PHE A 10 53.74 8.10 8.84
N ALA A 11 54.31 7.02 8.28
CA ALA A 11 53.57 6.09 7.44
C ALA A 11 52.38 5.42 8.17
N LEU A 12 52.57 5.05 9.45
CA LEU A 12 51.51 4.48 10.30
C LEU A 12 50.37 5.47 10.54
N ILE A 13 50.68 6.74 10.78
CA ILE A 13 49.66 7.78 11.00
C ILE A 13 48.87 8.01 9.71
N CYS A 14 49.54 8.16 8.56
CA CYS A 14 48.88 8.30 7.27
C CYS A 14 47.97 7.09 6.96
N PHE A 15 48.45 5.88 7.25
CA PHE A 15 47.67 4.66 7.03
C PHE A 15 46.41 4.62 7.92
N MET A 16 46.51 5.03 9.18
CA MET A 16 45.36 5.10 10.09
C MET A 16 44.31 6.11 9.61
N VAL A 17 44.71 7.26 9.09
CA VAL A 17 43.78 8.26 8.54
C VAL A 17 43.02 7.71 7.33
N ILE A 18 43.70 6.96 6.45
CA ILE A 18 43.07 6.33 5.29
C ILE A 18 42.05 5.27 5.74
N LEU A 19 42.38 4.41 6.71
CA LEU A 19 41.45 3.41 7.23
C LEU A 19 40.22 4.03 7.89
N LEU A 20 40.39 5.10 8.66
CA LEU A 20 39.28 5.84 9.29
C LEU A 20 38.38 6.51 8.24
N GLY A 21 38.98 7.13 7.21
CA GLY A 21 38.24 7.73 6.11
C GLY A 21 37.42 6.71 5.32
N LEU A 22 38.02 5.57 4.97
CA LEU A 22 37.33 4.48 4.30
C LEU A 22 36.23 3.87 5.18
N GLY A 23 36.50 3.62 6.47
CA GLY A 23 35.52 3.10 7.42
C GLY A 23 34.33 4.04 7.59
N TYR A 24 34.56 5.35 7.62
CA TYR A 24 33.50 6.37 7.68
C TYR A 24 32.66 6.38 6.39
N LEU A 25 33.29 6.42 5.22
CA LEU A 25 32.61 6.36 3.92
C LEU A 25 31.78 5.08 3.74
N LEU A 26 32.31 3.94 4.18
CA LEU A 26 31.58 2.65 4.19
C LEU A 26 30.39 2.69 5.13
N SER A 27 30.54 3.24 6.35
CA SER A 27 29.44 3.37 7.32
C SER A 27 28.31 4.25 6.81
N GLU A 28 28.64 5.34 6.11
CA GLU A 28 27.66 6.28 5.56
C GLU A 28 26.95 5.72 4.32
N ASN A 29 27.66 4.96 3.48
CA ASN A 29 27.05 4.16 2.42
C ASN A 29 26.15 3.07 2.98
N GLU A 30 26.52 2.42 4.08
CA GLU A 30 25.67 1.40 4.72
C GLU A 30 24.37 2.00 5.27
N LYS A 31 24.42 3.22 5.84
CA LYS A 31 23.23 3.96 6.29
C LYS A 31 22.32 4.37 5.13
N SER A 32 22.88 4.89 4.04
CA SER A 32 22.12 5.28 2.85
C SER A 32 21.52 4.05 2.12
N THR A 33 22.23 2.92 2.14
CA THR A 33 21.77 1.68 1.50
C THR A 33 20.74 0.92 2.35
N LYS A 34 20.68 1.14 3.67
CA LYS A 34 19.64 0.53 4.53
C LYS A 34 18.24 1.07 4.22
N VAL A 35 18.11 2.36 3.91
CA VAL A 35 16.82 2.95 3.51
C VAL A 35 16.35 2.36 2.18
N LEU A 36 17.25 2.24 1.20
CA LEU A 36 16.93 1.66 -0.12
C LEU A 36 16.65 0.14 -0.04
N LYS A 37 17.35 -0.61 0.80
CA LYS A 37 17.13 -2.06 0.98
C LYS A 37 15.80 -2.37 1.65
N VAL A 38 15.33 -1.52 2.57
CA VAL A 38 13.99 -1.69 3.18
C VAL A 38 12.90 -1.49 2.13
N GLU A 39 13.03 -0.49 1.26
CA GLU A 39 12.06 -0.23 0.19
C GLU A 39 12.08 -1.32 -0.90
N LEU A 40 13.26 -1.83 -1.26
CA LEU A 40 13.38 -2.95 -2.20
C LEU A 40 12.88 -4.28 -1.60
N ALA A 41 13.11 -4.55 -0.32
CA ALA A 41 12.57 -5.76 0.34
C ALA A 41 11.03 -5.72 0.35
N GLN A 42 10.44 -4.56 0.61
CA GLN A 42 8.99 -4.36 0.54
C GLN A 42 8.46 -4.54 -0.90
N GLN A 43 9.13 -3.99 -1.91
CA GLN A 43 8.75 -4.21 -3.32
C GLN A 43 8.90 -5.67 -3.76
N THR A 44 9.92 -6.38 -3.28
CA THR A 44 10.15 -7.79 -3.66
C THR A 44 9.09 -8.70 -3.06
N GLN A 45 8.67 -8.45 -1.80
CA GLN A 45 7.54 -9.15 -1.21
C GLN A 45 6.21 -8.82 -1.91
N LEU A 46 6.00 -7.58 -2.34
CA LEU A 46 4.84 -7.20 -3.14
C LEU A 46 4.84 -7.87 -4.52
N LYS A 47 6.01 -7.99 -5.17
CA LYS A 47 6.15 -8.71 -6.46
C LYS A 47 5.96 -10.21 -6.30
N GLN A 48 6.52 -10.84 -5.26
CA GLN A 48 6.29 -12.27 -4.99
C GLN A 48 4.82 -12.59 -4.69
N LYS A 49 4.12 -11.74 -3.92
CA LYS A 49 2.67 -11.87 -3.73
C LYS A 49 1.91 -11.74 -5.05
N LYS A 50 2.29 -10.82 -5.93
CA LYS A 50 1.70 -10.67 -7.27
C LYS A 50 1.97 -11.87 -8.19
N THR A 51 3.15 -12.49 -8.12
CA THR A 51 3.49 -13.69 -8.91
C THR A 51 2.73 -14.92 -8.42
N HIS A 52 2.64 -15.14 -7.10
CA HIS A 52 1.80 -16.22 -6.55
C HIS A 52 0.31 -16.02 -6.87
N GLN A 53 -0.17 -14.78 -6.91
CA GLN A 53 -1.55 -14.48 -7.29
C GLN A 53 -1.82 -14.65 -8.79
N ARG A 54 -0.83 -14.43 -9.69
CA ARG A 54 -0.96 -14.76 -11.12
C ARG A 54 -0.98 -16.26 -11.36
N ASN A 55 -0.10 -17.03 -10.72
CA ASN A 55 -0.07 -18.49 -10.92
C ASN A 55 -1.37 -19.18 -10.45
N ASN A 56 -2.05 -18.63 -9.44
CA ASN A 56 -3.38 -19.12 -9.01
C ASN A 56 -4.52 -18.66 -9.93
N LEU A 57 -4.31 -17.65 -10.79
CA LEU A 57 -5.31 -17.19 -11.76
C LEU A 57 -5.32 -18.07 -13.02
N ASP A 58 -4.15 -18.58 -13.43
CA ASP A 58 -4.02 -19.46 -14.60
C ASP A 58 -4.57 -20.88 -14.36
N THR A 59 -4.79 -21.28 -13.09
CA THR A 59 -5.48 -22.55 -12.75
C THR A 59 -7.00 -22.44 -12.86
N TYR A 60 -7.60 -21.24 -12.95
CA TYR A 60 -9.05 -21.05 -12.98
C TYR A 60 -9.63 -20.77 -14.40
N THR A 61 -8.78 -20.60 -15.41
CA THR A 61 -9.18 -20.37 -16.81
C THR A 61 -9.26 -21.64 -17.65
N GLY A 62 -9.25 -22.82 -17.02
CA GLY A 62 -9.19 -24.12 -17.69
C GLY A 62 -10.33 -25.07 -17.33
N GLU A 63 -11.57 -24.61 -17.18
CA GLU A 63 -12.71 -25.53 -17.18
C GLU A 63 -13.97 -24.87 -17.76
N THR A 64 -14.06 -24.90 -19.10
CA THR A 64 -15.35 -24.92 -19.79
C THR A 64 -16.00 -26.27 -19.53
N SER A 65 -16.89 -26.34 -18.54
CA SER A 65 -17.88 -27.40 -18.42
C SER A 65 -19.23 -26.80 -18.07
N GLU A 66 -20.16 -27.05 -18.98
CA GLU A 66 -21.55 -26.68 -18.94
C GLU A 66 -22.29 -27.32 -17.76
N VAL A 67 -23.43 -26.73 -17.39
CA VAL A 67 -24.49 -27.28 -16.52
C VAL A 67 -24.28 -27.17 -14.99
N ASN A 68 -24.72 -26.05 -14.40
CA ASN A 68 -25.93 -26.05 -13.56
C ASN A 68 -26.31 -24.62 -13.14
N ALA A 69 -27.35 -24.09 -13.77
CA ALA A 69 -27.99 -22.82 -13.42
C ALA A 69 -28.86 -22.98 -12.16
N ASN A 70 -28.28 -23.33 -11.00
CA ASN A 70 -29.04 -23.45 -9.75
C ASN A 70 -28.24 -23.49 -8.44
N ILE A 71 -27.06 -22.86 -8.31
CA ILE A 71 -26.53 -22.48 -6.98
C ILE A 71 -25.84 -21.12 -7.08
N VAL A 72 -26.63 -20.04 -7.23
CA VAL A 72 -26.21 -18.77 -6.62
C VAL A 72 -26.44 -18.98 -5.13
N ALA A 73 -25.41 -19.40 -4.41
CA ALA A 73 -25.41 -19.20 -2.97
C ALA A 73 -25.60 -17.69 -2.79
N LYS A 74 -26.83 -17.28 -2.47
CA LYS A 74 -27.15 -15.89 -2.12
C LYS A 74 -26.26 -15.58 -0.93
N GLN A 75 -25.14 -14.91 -1.18
CA GLN A 75 -24.37 -14.30 -0.10
C GLN A 75 -25.36 -13.46 0.70
N THR A 76 -25.40 -13.71 2.00
CA THR A 76 -26.28 -12.99 2.89
C THR A 76 -25.87 -11.52 2.91
N ASP A 77 -26.82 -10.61 3.17
CA ASP A 77 -26.52 -9.19 3.27
C ASP A 77 -25.42 -8.91 4.31
N ALA A 78 -25.31 -9.77 5.34
CA ALA A 78 -24.24 -9.73 6.34
C ALA A 78 -22.85 -10.02 5.74
N GLU A 79 -22.72 -11.03 4.88
CA GLU A 79 -21.45 -11.38 4.22
C GLU A 79 -21.02 -10.30 3.22
N ILE A 80 -21.97 -9.75 2.45
CA ILE A 80 -21.71 -8.67 1.50
C ILE A 80 -21.27 -7.40 2.26
N MET A 81 -21.92 -7.08 3.40
CA MET A 81 -21.54 -5.95 4.25
C MET A 81 -20.18 -6.17 4.92
N GLN A 82 -19.84 -7.40 5.32
CA GLN A 82 -18.53 -7.72 5.87
C GLN A 82 -17.43 -7.58 4.82
N ALA A 83 -17.68 -8.07 3.60
CA ALA A 83 -16.76 -7.90 2.46
C ALA A 83 -16.55 -6.41 2.15
N PHE A 84 -17.62 -5.61 2.18
CA PHE A 84 -17.55 -4.16 2.03
C PHE A 84 -16.66 -3.51 3.09
N LYS A 85 -16.92 -3.78 4.37
CA LYS A 85 -16.14 -3.22 5.49
C LYS A 85 -14.67 -3.61 5.42
N SER A 86 -14.38 -4.89 5.16
CA SER A 86 -13.01 -5.40 5.04
C SER A 86 -12.27 -4.78 3.86
N SER A 87 -12.93 -4.67 2.70
CA SER A 87 -12.35 -4.03 1.52
C SER A 87 -12.09 -2.54 1.74
N LEU A 88 -12.98 -1.84 2.45
CA LEU A 88 -12.78 -0.43 2.79
C LEU A 88 -11.59 -0.29 3.75
N ILE A 89 -11.62 -0.95 4.92
CA ILE A 89 -10.60 -0.78 5.98
C ILE A 89 -9.20 -1.12 5.49
N ASN A 90 -9.04 -2.22 4.75
CA ASN A 90 -7.72 -2.68 4.29
C ASN A 90 -7.14 -1.85 3.14
N ASN A 91 -7.94 -0.97 2.52
CA ASN A 91 -7.52 -0.21 1.34
C ASN A 91 -7.76 1.31 1.49
N LEU A 92 -7.76 1.78 2.73
CA LEU A 92 -7.76 3.21 3.04
C LEU A 92 -6.36 3.82 3.07
N THR A 93 -5.30 3.01 3.07
CA THR A 93 -3.94 3.49 3.29
C THR A 93 -3.36 4.21 2.07
N CYS A 94 -2.59 5.26 2.34
CA CYS A 94 -1.90 6.08 1.33
C CYS A 94 -0.54 6.57 1.84
N VAL A 95 0.36 6.84 0.89
CA VAL A 95 1.61 7.59 1.13
C VAL A 95 1.48 9.03 0.63
N THR A 96 0.73 9.23 -0.46
CA THR A 96 0.48 10.54 -1.07
C THR A 96 -0.97 10.64 -1.54
N VAL A 97 -1.47 11.88 -1.70
CA VAL A 97 -2.83 12.14 -2.20
C VAL A 97 -3.08 11.53 -3.58
N ALA A 98 -2.04 11.39 -4.41
CA ALA A 98 -2.15 10.77 -5.75
C ALA A 98 -2.62 9.30 -5.72
N GLN A 99 -2.50 8.62 -4.57
CA GLN A 99 -2.97 7.25 -4.39
C GLN A 99 -4.45 7.19 -3.95
N CYS A 100 -5.04 8.33 -3.62
CA CYS A 100 -6.41 8.44 -3.13
C CYS A 100 -7.36 8.87 -4.25
N GLN A 101 -8.57 8.31 -4.22
CA GLN A 101 -9.63 8.69 -5.13
C GLN A 101 -10.99 8.71 -4.42
N VAL A 102 -11.90 9.52 -4.94
CA VAL A 102 -13.30 9.51 -4.49
C VAL A 102 -14.03 8.36 -5.16
N VAL A 103 -14.67 7.52 -4.36
CA VAL A 103 -15.46 6.37 -4.80
C VAL A 103 -16.91 6.63 -4.42
N THR A 104 -17.83 6.41 -5.36
CA THR A 104 -19.27 6.46 -5.08
C THR A 104 -19.80 5.04 -5.01
N VAL A 105 -20.13 4.59 -3.80
CA VAL A 105 -20.70 3.27 -3.55
C VAL A 105 -22.22 3.37 -3.57
N LYS A 106 -22.87 2.54 -4.39
CA LYS A 106 -24.32 2.53 -4.57
C LYS A 106 -24.96 1.44 -3.72
N PHE A 107 -25.67 1.84 -2.69
CA PHE A 107 -26.57 0.98 -1.93
C PHE A 107 -27.98 1.01 -2.54
N LYS A 108 -28.88 0.13 -2.07
CA LYS A 108 -30.25 0.04 -2.56
C LYS A 108 -31.02 1.37 -2.46
N ASN A 109 -30.81 2.10 -1.36
CA ASN A 109 -31.56 3.31 -1.02
C ASN A 109 -30.71 4.60 -1.07
N ILE A 110 -29.38 4.52 -1.01
CA ILE A 110 -28.49 5.70 -0.95
C ILE A 110 -27.19 5.49 -1.73
N SER A 111 -26.53 6.57 -2.13
CA SER A 111 -25.18 6.54 -2.72
C SER A 111 -24.19 7.28 -1.82
N CYS A 112 -23.18 6.58 -1.31
CA CYS A 112 -22.18 7.16 -0.43
C CYS A 112 -20.91 7.53 -1.19
N LYS A 113 -20.44 8.78 -1.02
CA LYS A 113 -19.13 9.22 -1.47
C LYS A 113 -18.10 8.97 -0.37
N LEU A 114 -17.04 8.24 -0.69
CA LEU A 114 -15.99 7.84 0.23
C LEU A 114 -14.63 8.11 -0.40
N ALA A 115 -13.61 8.38 0.41
CA ALA A 115 -12.22 8.32 -0.03
C ALA A 115 -11.70 6.89 0.14
N SER A 116 -10.92 6.42 -0.83
CA SER A 116 -10.25 5.12 -0.79
C SER A 116 -8.99 5.20 -1.63
N ASN A 117 -8.02 4.31 -1.39
CA ASN A 117 -6.94 4.14 -2.34
C ASN A 117 -7.44 3.49 -3.64
N VAL A 118 -6.60 3.51 -4.68
CA VAL A 118 -6.95 2.98 -6.02
C VAL A 118 -7.34 1.50 -6.00
N ILE A 119 -6.72 0.69 -5.12
CA ILE A 119 -7.01 -0.74 -4.99
C ILE A 119 -8.40 -0.93 -4.38
N GLY A 120 -8.67 -0.25 -3.27
CA GLY A 120 -9.95 -0.29 -2.58
C GLY A 120 -11.09 0.18 -3.46
N ALA A 121 -10.87 1.24 -4.25
CA ALA A 121 -11.87 1.70 -5.20
C ALA A 121 -12.30 0.62 -6.22
N SER A 122 -11.32 -0.12 -6.76
CA SER A 122 -11.62 -1.22 -7.66
C SER A 122 -12.35 -2.36 -6.97
N GLN A 123 -12.00 -2.68 -5.72
CA GLN A 123 -12.64 -3.76 -4.96
C GLN A 123 -14.07 -3.38 -4.56
N LEU A 124 -14.29 -2.18 -4.03
CA LEU A 124 -15.59 -1.68 -3.60
C LEU A 124 -16.60 -1.66 -4.75
N ASN A 125 -16.16 -1.34 -5.97
CA ASN A 125 -17.02 -1.39 -7.17
C ASN A 125 -17.46 -2.80 -7.58
N LYS A 126 -16.77 -3.85 -7.12
CA LYS A 126 -17.10 -5.25 -7.44
C LYS A 126 -18.07 -5.86 -6.42
N ILE A 127 -18.26 -5.23 -5.26
CA ILE A 127 -19.13 -5.73 -4.21
C ILE A 127 -20.58 -5.37 -4.54
N ALA A 128 -21.47 -6.35 -4.49
CA ALA A 128 -22.89 -6.22 -4.82
C ALA A 128 -23.70 -5.45 -3.74
N THR A 129 -23.23 -4.27 -3.34
CA THR A 129 -23.85 -3.41 -2.30
C THR A 129 -25.23 -2.88 -2.68
N HIS A 130 -25.63 -2.96 -3.96
CA HIS A 130 -26.92 -2.52 -4.47
C HIS A 130 -28.12 -3.31 -3.91
N THR A 131 -27.90 -4.48 -3.31
CA THR A 131 -28.95 -5.25 -2.64
C THR A 131 -29.18 -4.81 -1.20
N ILE A 132 -28.21 -4.12 -0.59
CA ILE A 132 -28.20 -3.76 0.83
C ILE A 132 -28.80 -2.37 1.05
N THR A 133 -29.63 -2.24 2.08
CA THR A 133 -30.07 -0.94 2.61
C THR A 133 -29.07 -0.40 3.62
N MET A 134 -28.73 0.87 3.49
CA MET A 134 -27.80 1.57 4.39
C MET A 134 -28.55 2.72 5.07
N ASP A 135 -28.41 2.87 6.38
CA ASP A 135 -29.18 3.86 7.15
C ASP A 135 -28.76 5.30 6.83
N ASN A 136 -27.45 5.55 6.81
CA ASN A 136 -26.90 6.86 6.48
C ASN A 136 -25.46 6.74 5.94
N CYS A 137 -25.04 7.75 5.17
CA CYS A 137 -23.63 7.92 4.79
C CYS A 137 -22.96 8.92 5.73
N PRO A 138 -21.65 8.78 6.01
CA PRO A 138 -20.90 9.85 6.65
C PRO A 138 -20.97 11.11 5.76
N SER A 139 -21.52 12.19 6.33
CA SER A 139 -21.63 13.48 5.65
C SER A 139 -20.31 14.22 5.71
N VAL A 140 -19.80 14.65 4.55
CA VAL A 140 -18.61 15.51 4.48
C VAL A 140 -19.05 16.86 3.92
N SER A 141 -18.80 17.95 4.64
CA SER A 141 -19.32 19.29 4.28
C SER A 141 -18.68 19.84 3.01
N SER A 142 -19.47 20.05 1.95
CA SER A 142 -18.97 20.67 0.73
C SER A 142 -18.59 22.14 0.95
N PRO A 143 -17.49 22.64 0.37
CA PRO A 143 -16.55 21.96 -0.54
C PRO A 143 -15.59 21.01 0.19
N ASN A 144 -15.28 19.87 -0.45
CA ASN A 144 -14.37 18.85 0.08
C ASN A 144 -13.22 18.56 -0.89
N GLU A 145 -12.04 18.22 -0.35
CA GLU A 145 -10.88 17.77 -1.11
C GLU A 145 -10.42 16.38 -0.65
N LEU A 146 -9.72 15.66 -1.52
CA LEU A 146 -9.01 14.44 -1.17
C LEU A 146 -7.74 14.80 -0.39
N ALA A 147 -7.56 14.18 0.76
CA ALA A 147 -6.34 14.29 1.54
C ALA A 147 -5.82 12.90 1.93
N CYS A 148 -4.49 12.81 2.09
CA CYS A 148 -3.83 11.69 2.71
C CYS A 148 -3.38 12.16 4.10
N GLN A 149 -4.25 12.02 5.10
CA GLN A 149 -3.96 12.42 6.47
C GLN A 149 -3.68 11.18 7.31
N GLN A 150 -2.60 11.20 8.08
CA GLN A 150 -2.21 10.06 8.94
C GLN A 150 -2.11 8.73 8.15
N ASN A 151 -1.63 8.80 6.91
CA ASN A 151 -1.55 7.67 5.97
C ASN A 151 -2.92 7.06 5.60
N VAL A 152 -4.00 7.82 5.72
CA VAL A 152 -5.37 7.40 5.38
C VAL A 152 -5.99 8.37 4.37
N CYS A 153 -6.57 7.81 3.31
CA CYS A 153 -7.36 8.55 2.32
C CYS A 153 -8.64 9.05 2.97
N SER A 154 -8.80 10.36 3.00
CA SER A 154 -9.93 11.04 3.64
C SER A 154 -10.49 12.14 2.74
N LEU A 155 -11.78 12.43 2.92
CA LEU A 155 -12.40 13.65 2.41
C LEU A 155 -12.33 14.70 3.51
N VAL A 156 -11.68 15.83 3.25
CA VAL A 156 -11.55 16.94 4.20
C VAL A 156 -12.31 18.15 3.69
N SER A 157 -13.01 18.83 4.59
CA SER A 157 -13.73 20.06 4.29
C SER A 157 -12.75 21.21 4.07
N ILE A 158 -12.93 21.96 2.98
CA ILE A 158 -12.17 23.18 2.74
C ILE A 158 -12.88 24.30 3.49
N VAL A 159 -12.35 24.67 4.66
CA VAL A 159 -12.75 25.90 5.34
C VAL A 159 -12.03 27.04 4.62
N LYS A 160 -12.79 27.86 3.89
CA LYS A 160 -12.28 29.05 3.21
C LYS A 160 -12.25 30.25 4.16
#